data_AF-A0A3G2TCH9-F1
#
_entry.id   AF-A0A3G2TCH9-F1
#
_cell.length_a   1.000
_cell.length_b   1.000
_cell.length_c   1.000
_cell.angle_alpha   90.00
_cell.angle_beta   90.00
_cell.angle_gamma   90.00
#
_symmetry.space_group_name_H-M   'P 1'
#
loop_
_entity.id
_entity.type
_entity.pdbx_description
1 polymer ?
#
loop_
_entity_poly.entity_id
_entity_poly.type
_entity_poly.pdbx_seq_one_letter_code
_entity_poly.pdbx_strand_id
1 'polypeptide(L)'
;MHMKIISTQYLKGPNVWSVMHHGLVQVRLDTEKTTLPRELINFLHRQLYTLRLQHPEELLPSGSVNNANPKSDTPEFLAKFYIEVALALQHAVGSKGSFSDLRQTREPGVYRLVFACDTEEVGRYSAQAALQLLHVWLSGLEADLHRHLQELQQLKARYGLGPSTLSIVKAAEERGIPWLRLDRHSSVQLEYGKNRQMIRATITGRTSFTGIHITDSKERTKNILCEAGIPVPQGGTCTTLEELKILIEDMDYPLVIKPLDANHGNGVCINITDSAAAELAFHHAKTFSDTIIVETYIEGEDFRLLVINGKLSAAAHRLPGHVTGDGRSTVTELVE
;
A
#
# COMPACT_ATOMS: atom_id res chain seq x y z
N MET A 1 -1.67 -23.53 29.61
CA MET A 1 -0.37 -23.73 28.92
C MET A 1 0.06 -22.36 28.38
N HIS A 2 1.25 -21.87 28.70
CA HIS A 2 1.63 -20.48 28.42
C HIS A 2 2.81 -20.41 27.44
N MET A 3 2.56 -20.72 26.17
CA MET A 3 3.52 -20.37 25.11
C MET A 3 3.89 -18.89 25.19
N LYS A 4 5.15 -18.53 24.94
CA LYS A 4 5.55 -17.12 24.93
C LYS A 4 6.57 -16.81 23.85
N ILE A 5 6.45 -15.64 23.27
CA ILE A 5 7.47 -15.07 22.39
C ILE A 5 8.55 -14.45 23.28
N ILE A 6 9.77 -14.97 23.21
CA ILE A 6 10.95 -14.42 23.89
C ILE A 6 11.46 -13.19 23.14
N SER A 7 11.52 -13.26 21.82
CA SER A 7 11.94 -12.14 20.99
C SER A 7 11.42 -12.26 19.56
N THR A 8 11.25 -11.11 18.91
CA THR A 8 10.88 -10.98 17.50
C THR A 8 11.85 -10.04 16.81
N GLN A 9 12.33 -10.42 15.62
CA GLN A 9 13.23 -9.62 14.81
C GLN A 9 12.81 -9.69 13.34
N TYR A 10 12.69 -8.54 12.69
CA TYR A 10 12.52 -8.48 11.24
C TYR A 10 13.89 -8.53 10.55
N LEU A 11 14.04 -9.44 9.58
CA LEU A 11 15.24 -9.62 8.78
C LEU A 11 14.97 -9.10 7.38
N LYS A 12 15.71 -8.05 7.02
CA LYS A 12 15.61 -7.37 5.73
C LYS A 12 16.78 -7.77 4.84
N GLY A 13 16.49 -8.16 3.59
CA GLY A 13 17.52 -8.59 2.63
C GLY A 13 18.06 -10.00 2.88
N PRO A 14 19.14 -10.38 2.19
CA PRO A 14 19.83 -11.65 2.41
C PRO A 14 20.25 -11.81 3.87
N ASN A 15 19.96 -12.97 4.46
CA ASN A 15 20.15 -13.22 5.88
C ASN A 15 20.54 -14.69 6.15
N VAL A 16 20.77 -15.02 7.42
CA VAL A 16 21.24 -16.33 7.88
C VAL A 16 20.28 -17.50 7.60
N TRP A 17 19.01 -17.21 7.31
CA TRP A 17 18.00 -18.22 6.95
C TRP A 17 17.88 -18.40 5.45
N SER A 18 17.97 -17.30 4.70
CA SER A 18 17.85 -17.35 3.25
C SER A 18 18.55 -16.16 2.59
N VAL A 19 19.23 -16.44 1.48
CA VAL A 19 19.75 -15.40 0.57
C VAL A 19 18.71 -14.95 -0.47
N MET A 20 17.61 -15.71 -0.62
CA MET A 20 16.56 -15.47 -1.62
C MET A 20 15.35 -14.75 -1.03
N HIS A 21 15.02 -14.97 0.25
CA HIS A 21 13.86 -14.35 0.91
C HIS A 21 14.28 -13.16 1.77
N HIS A 22 13.81 -11.97 1.42
CA HIS A 22 14.31 -10.70 1.96
C HIS A 22 13.38 -9.99 2.96
N GLY A 23 12.19 -10.54 3.22
CA GLY A 23 11.24 -10.05 4.21
C GLY A 23 10.83 -11.19 5.12
N LEU A 24 11.56 -11.37 6.23
CA LEU A 24 11.35 -12.48 7.15
C LEU A 24 11.14 -11.97 8.58
N VAL A 25 10.22 -12.58 9.32
CA VAL A 25 10.11 -12.40 10.77
C VAL A 25 10.69 -13.60 11.47
N GLN A 26 11.80 -13.38 12.19
CA GLN A 26 12.40 -14.35 13.08
C GLN A 26 11.77 -14.23 14.47
N VAL A 27 11.31 -15.34 15.02
CA VAL A 27 10.75 -15.42 16.37
C VAL A 27 11.54 -16.43 17.17
N ARG A 28 11.83 -16.10 18.43
CA ARG A 28 12.28 -17.06 19.43
C ARG A 28 11.08 -17.40 20.32
N LEU A 29 10.60 -18.63 20.22
CA LEU A 29 9.35 -19.10 20.83
C LEU A 29 9.65 -20.14 21.90
N ASP A 30 9.14 -19.92 23.10
CA ASP A 30 9.16 -20.91 24.18
C ASP A 30 7.81 -21.62 24.22
N THR A 31 7.84 -22.93 24.01
CA THR A 31 6.65 -23.80 24.07
C THR A 31 6.44 -24.39 25.45
N GLU A 32 7.26 -24.03 26.44
CA GLU A 32 7.25 -24.54 27.82
C GLU A 32 7.32 -26.07 27.90
N LYS A 33 7.95 -26.71 26.90
CA LYS A 33 8.01 -28.18 26.77
C LYS A 33 6.62 -28.84 26.76
N THR A 34 5.60 -28.09 26.32
CA THR A 34 4.22 -28.54 26.28
C THR A 34 4.06 -29.72 25.31
N THR A 35 3.41 -30.78 25.79
CA THR A 35 2.92 -31.90 24.99
C THR A 35 1.40 -31.86 24.95
N LEU A 36 0.81 -32.19 23.79
CA LEU A 36 -0.63 -32.06 23.58
C LEU A 36 -1.32 -33.42 23.47
N PRO A 37 -2.52 -33.58 24.06
CA PRO A 37 -3.35 -34.76 23.81
C PRO A 37 -3.87 -34.75 22.36
N ARG A 38 -4.09 -35.94 21.81
CA ARG A 38 -4.48 -36.13 20.40
C ARG A 38 -5.77 -35.40 20.01
N GLU A 39 -6.73 -35.32 20.94
CA GLU A 39 -8.00 -34.62 20.74
C GLU A 39 -7.80 -33.12 20.50
N LEU A 40 -6.88 -32.50 21.25
CA LEU A 40 -6.56 -31.08 21.11
C LEU A 40 -5.81 -30.80 19.81
N ILE A 41 -4.91 -31.70 19.39
CA ILE A 41 -4.25 -31.63 18.08
C ILE A 41 -5.28 -31.65 16.93
N ASN A 42 -6.26 -32.55 17.01
CA ASN A 42 -7.34 -32.61 16.02
C ASN A 42 -8.19 -31.34 16.02
N PHE A 43 -8.46 -30.75 17.19
CA PHE A 43 -9.15 -29.46 17.29
C PHE A 43 -8.36 -28.34 16.63
N LEU A 44 -7.05 -28.23 16.90
CA LEU A 44 -6.17 -27.23 16.29
C LEU A 44 -6.15 -27.34 14.76
N HIS A 45 -6.03 -28.57 14.22
CA HIS A 45 -6.07 -28.77 12.77
C HIS A 45 -7.40 -28.31 12.15
N ARG A 46 -8.54 -28.54 12.82
CA ARG A 46 -9.84 -28.03 12.35
C ARG A 46 -9.86 -26.50 12.33
N GLN A 47 -9.35 -25.84 13.37
CA GLN A 47 -9.30 -24.38 13.44
C GLN A 47 -8.44 -23.77 12.32
N LEU A 48 -7.26 -24.35 12.08
CA LEU A 48 -6.40 -23.92 10.97
C LEU A 48 -7.04 -24.17 9.60
N TYR A 49 -7.76 -25.29 9.45
CA TYR A 49 -8.49 -25.58 8.23
C TYR A 49 -9.62 -24.56 7.97
N THR A 50 -10.38 -24.18 9.00
CA THR A 50 -11.39 -23.12 8.92
C THR A 50 -10.77 -21.79 8.49
N LEU A 51 -9.63 -21.40 9.08
CA LEU A 51 -8.91 -20.18 8.70
C LEU A 51 -8.47 -20.20 7.22
N ARG A 52 -8.04 -21.36 6.71
CA ARG A 52 -7.65 -21.50 5.29
C ARG A 52 -8.85 -21.53 4.33
N LEU A 53 -9.93 -22.20 4.70
CA LEU A 53 -11.13 -22.34 3.86
C LEU A 53 -11.86 -21.02 3.60
N GLN A 54 -11.82 -20.10 4.55
CA GLN A 54 -12.43 -18.78 4.38
C GLN A 54 -11.72 -17.94 3.30
N HIS A 55 -10.53 -18.37 2.84
CA HIS A 55 -9.71 -17.67 1.83
C HIS A 55 -8.99 -18.65 0.88
N PRO A 56 -9.72 -19.34 -0.01
CA PRO A 56 -9.23 -20.50 -0.77
C PRO A 56 -8.22 -20.20 -1.90
N GLU A 57 -7.93 -18.93 -2.21
CA GLU A 57 -7.23 -18.58 -3.46
C GLU A 57 -5.74 -18.94 -3.53
N GLU A 58 -5.06 -19.30 -2.45
CA GLU A 58 -3.64 -19.69 -2.51
C GLU A 58 -3.32 -20.84 -1.55
N LEU A 59 -3.76 -22.07 -1.89
CA LEU A 59 -3.15 -23.30 -1.36
C LEU A 59 -1.73 -23.46 -1.95
N LEU A 60 -0.80 -22.57 -1.58
CA LEU A 60 0.61 -22.78 -1.90
C LEU A 60 1.13 -23.93 -1.03
N PRO A 61 1.81 -24.94 -1.61
CA PRO A 61 2.53 -25.92 -0.80
C PRO A 61 3.55 -25.15 0.04
N SER A 62 3.56 -25.40 1.35
CA SER A 62 4.53 -24.84 2.28
C SER A 62 5.94 -25.16 1.81
N GLY A 63 6.61 -24.17 1.22
CA GLY A 63 7.98 -24.27 0.77
C GLY A 63 8.92 -24.43 1.96
N SER A 64 9.47 -25.64 2.06
CA SER A 64 10.55 -26.10 2.96
C SER A 64 10.31 -26.04 4.47
N VAL A 65 9.21 -26.64 4.96
CA VAL A 65 9.30 -27.34 6.24
C VAL A 65 9.95 -28.68 5.93
N ASN A 66 11.18 -28.92 6.42
CA ASN A 66 11.81 -30.24 6.35
C ASN A 66 10.78 -31.31 6.70
N ASN A 67 10.53 -32.21 5.73
CA ASN A 67 9.40 -33.13 5.63
C ASN A 67 9.50 -34.31 6.64
N ALA A 68 10.06 -34.06 7.82
CA ALA A 68 9.95 -34.94 8.96
C ALA A 68 8.64 -34.60 9.66
N ASN A 69 7.60 -35.42 9.41
CA ASN A 69 6.38 -35.42 10.21
C ASN A 69 6.80 -35.50 11.69
N PRO A 70 6.63 -34.42 12.48
CA PRO A 70 6.91 -34.46 13.90
C PRO A 70 6.03 -35.55 14.51
N LYS A 71 6.53 -36.26 15.52
CA LYS A 71 5.63 -37.00 16.40
C LYS A 71 4.56 -36.01 16.89
N SER A 72 3.30 -36.38 16.68
CA SER A 72 2.14 -35.47 16.66
C SER A 72 1.88 -34.71 17.98
N ASP A 73 2.55 -35.09 19.05
CA ASP A 73 2.36 -34.67 20.44
C ASP A 73 3.56 -33.89 21.03
N THR A 74 4.56 -33.55 20.20
CA THR A 74 5.81 -32.95 20.67
C THR A 74 5.76 -31.42 20.82
N PRO A 75 6.64 -30.82 21.65
CA PRO A 75 6.80 -29.37 21.70
C PRO A 75 7.18 -28.75 20.33
N GLU A 76 7.82 -29.52 19.45
CA GLU A 76 8.16 -29.09 18.09
C GLU A 76 6.91 -28.93 17.22
N PHE A 77 5.89 -29.80 17.39
CA PHE A 77 4.61 -29.66 16.70
C PHE A 77 3.98 -28.29 16.97
N LEU A 78 3.95 -27.85 18.24
CA LEU A 78 3.43 -26.53 18.59
C LEU A 78 4.18 -25.38 17.91
N ALA A 79 5.50 -25.48 17.81
CA ALA A 79 6.30 -24.47 17.12
C ALA A 79 6.04 -24.44 15.61
N LYS A 80 5.89 -25.61 14.96
CA LYS A 80 5.50 -25.71 13.55
C LYS A 80 4.09 -25.18 13.33
N PHE A 81 3.15 -25.55 14.19
CA PHE A 81 1.77 -25.12 14.09
C PHE A 81 1.64 -23.59 14.26
N TYR A 82 2.42 -22.97 15.16
CA TYR A 82 2.52 -21.52 15.28
C TYR A 82 2.92 -20.82 13.96
N ILE A 83 3.91 -21.36 13.25
CA ILE A 83 4.32 -20.85 11.92
C ILE A 83 3.16 -20.94 10.94
N GLU A 84 2.46 -22.07 10.91
CA GLU A 84 1.35 -22.29 9.98
C GLU A 84 0.19 -21.32 10.23
N VAL A 85 -0.12 -21.02 11.49
CA VAL A 85 -1.14 -20.03 11.85
C VAL A 85 -0.70 -18.62 11.42
N ALA A 86 0.55 -18.25 11.69
CA ALA A 86 1.09 -16.94 11.31
C ALA A 86 1.10 -16.73 9.78
N LEU A 87 1.42 -17.76 9.00
CA LEU A 87 1.33 -17.72 7.54
C LEU A 87 -0.12 -17.70 7.05
N ALA A 88 -0.99 -18.54 7.61
CA ALA A 88 -2.40 -18.62 7.21
C ALA A 88 -3.14 -17.28 7.43
N LEU A 89 -2.85 -16.57 8.53
CA LEU A 89 -3.37 -15.22 8.76
C LEU A 89 -2.95 -14.23 7.66
N GLN A 90 -1.71 -14.34 7.17
CA GLN A 90 -1.21 -13.45 6.11
C GLN A 90 -1.80 -13.82 4.74
N HIS A 91 -1.96 -15.10 4.45
CA HIS A 91 -2.59 -15.60 3.23
C HIS A 91 -4.06 -15.21 3.16
N ALA A 92 -4.77 -15.23 4.29
CA ALA A 92 -6.15 -14.79 4.39
C ALA A 92 -6.37 -13.31 3.97
N VAL A 93 -5.33 -12.48 4.05
CA VAL A 93 -5.34 -11.09 3.56
C VAL A 93 -4.57 -10.91 2.24
N GLY A 94 -4.31 -12.00 1.53
CA GLY A 94 -3.71 -12.05 0.19
C GLY A 94 -2.19 -11.81 0.14
N SER A 95 -1.46 -12.10 1.22
CA SER A 95 0.02 -12.11 1.20
C SER A 95 0.51 -13.40 0.53
N LYS A 96 1.63 -13.35 -0.21
CA LYS A 96 2.07 -14.50 -1.04
C LYS A 96 3.23 -15.31 -0.45
N GLY A 97 3.90 -14.79 0.58
CA GLY A 97 5.07 -15.44 1.17
C GLY A 97 4.71 -16.77 1.82
N SER A 98 5.38 -17.87 1.43
CA SER A 98 5.19 -19.20 2.04
C SER A 98 6.44 -19.77 2.71
N PHE A 99 7.59 -19.13 2.52
CA PHE A 99 8.85 -19.59 3.11
C PHE A 99 8.79 -19.56 4.64
N SER A 100 9.22 -20.64 5.26
CA SER A 100 9.43 -20.73 6.69
C SER A 100 10.50 -21.77 7.02
N ASP A 101 11.11 -21.66 8.19
CA ASP A 101 12.06 -22.65 8.70
C ASP A 101 12.03 -22.65 10.24
N LEU A 102 12.47 -23.75 10.85
CA LEU A 102 12.43 -24.00 12.29
C LEU A 102 13.72 -24.68 12.75
N ARG A 103 14.33 -24.17 13.82
CA ARG A 103 15.49 -24.77 14.46
C ARG A 103 15.30 -24.82 15.97
N GLN A 104 15.56 -25.99 16.57
CA GLN A 104 15.62 -26.11 18.02
C GLN A 104 16.85 -25.36 18.57
N THR A 105 16.70 -24.67 19.70
CA THR A 105 17.84 -24.05 20.39
C THR A 105 18.51 -25.03 21.36
N ARG A 106 19.56 -24.58 22.05
CA ARG A 106 20.19 -25.38 23.13
C ARG A 106 19.25 -25.58 24.33
N GLU A 107 18.25 -24.72 24.49
CA GLU A 107 17.25 -24.79 25.55
C GLU A 107 16.07 -25.68 25.12
N PRO A 108 15.81 -26.83 25.78
CA PRO A 108 14.71 -27.70 25.41
C PRO A 108 13.35 -27.01 25.57
N GLY A 109 12.50 -27.08 24.54
CA GLY A 109 11.22 -26.36 24.48
C GLY A 109 11.31 -24.96 23.89
N VAL A 110 12.52 -24.45 23.62
CA VAL A 110 12.72 -23.15 22.99
C VAL A 110 13.20 -23.33 21.55
N TYR A 111 12.48 -22.72 20.62
CA TYR A 111 12.72 -22.79 19.19
C TYR A 111 13.04 -21.42 18.63
N ARG A 112 13.88 -21.41 17.60
CA ARG A 112 14.06 -20.27 16.72
C ARG A 112 13.38 -20.59 15.40
N LEU A 113 12.43 -19.77 15.00
CA LEU A 113 11.66 -19.96 13.78
C LEU A 113 11.69 -18.71 12.93
N VAL A 114 11.36 -18.88 11.66
CA VAL A 114 11.26 -17.79 10.70
C VAL A 114 10.09 -18.05 9.75
N PHE A 115 9.42 -16.98 9.32
CA PHE A 115 8.42 -17.04 8.25
C PHE A 115 8.46 -15.77 7.40
N ALA A 116 8.07 -15.90 6.14
CA ALA A 116 8.00 -14.80 5.18
C ALA A 116 6.81 -13.87 5.46
N CYS A 117 7.00 -12.59 5.15
CA CYS A 117 5.96 -11.58 5.22
C CYS A 117 6.19 -10.46 4.18
N ASP A 118 5.10 -9.83 3.74
CA ASP A 118 5.14 -8.73 2.76
C ASP A 118 5.76 -7.45 3.36
N THR A 119 5.44 -7.16 4.62
CA THR A 119 5.96 -6.02 5.37
C THR A 119 6.31 -6.41 6.80
N GLU A 120 7.16 -5.61 7.45
CA GLU A 120 7.52 -5.82 8.85
C GLU A 120 6.28 -5.78 9.77
N GLU A 121 5.38 -4.83 9.53
CA GLU A 121 4.21 -4.59 10.35
C GLU A 121 3.22 -5.76 10.29
N VAL A 122 2.95 -6.25 9.09
CA VAL A 122 2.13 -7.45 8.86
C VAL A 122 2.76 -8.65 9.57
N GLY A 123 4.05 -8.92 9.34
CA GLY A 123 4.71 -10.09 9.92
C GLY A 123 4.79 -10.03 11.46
N ARG A 124 5.09 -8.86 12.05
CA ARG A 124 5.13 -8.68 13.51
C ARG A 124 3.75 -8.87 14.13
N TYR A 125 2.71 -8.33 13.49
CA TYR A 125 1.34 -8.52 13.95
C TYR A 125 0.93 -9.99 13.86
N SER A 126 1.18 -10.65 12.73
CA SER A 126 0.90 -12.09 12.55
C SER A 126 1.60 -12.96 13.58
N ALA A 127 2.84 -12.63 13.97
CA ALA A 127 3.54 -13.32 15.05
C ALA A 127 2.78 -13.23 16.38
N GLN A 128 2.28 -12.04 16.75
CA GLN A 128 1.55 -11.84 18.00
C GLN A 128 0.15 -12.46 17.95
N ALA A 129 -0.58 -12.24 16.84
CA ALA A 129 -1.90 -12.78 16.63
C ALA A 129 -1.89 -14.32 16.65
N ALA A 130 -0.91 -14.97 16.02
CA ALA A 130 -0.76 -16.42 16.08
C ALA A 130 -0.58 -16.94 17.51
N LEU A 131 0.17 -16.24 18.36
CA LEU A 131 0.31 -16.61 19.77
C LEU A 131 -1.02 -16.48 20.53
N GLN A 132 -1.72 -15.36 20.33
CA GLN A 132 -3.00 -15.09 20.97
C GLN A 132 -4.06 -16.12 20.59
N LEU A 133 -4.19 -16.43 19.29
CA LEU A 133 -5.08 -17.47 18.79
C LEU A 133 -4.76 -18.83 19.41
N LEU A 134 -3.48 -19.19 19.49
CA LEU A 134 -3.07 -20.45 20.11
C LEU A 134 -3.39 -20.51 21.60
N HIS A 135 -3.24 -19.43 22.36
CA HIS A 135 -3.64 -19.43 23.77
C HIS A 135 -5.14 -19.70 23.94
N VAL A 136 -5.98 -19.10 23.09
CA VAL A 136 -7.43 -19.29 23.10
C VAL A 136 -7.78 -20.72 22.71
N TRP A 137 -7.22 -21.22 21.60
CA TRP A 137 -7.50 -22.57 21.12
C TRP A 137 -6.96 -23.68 22.04
N LEU A 138 -5.79 -23.49 22.67
CA LEU A 138 -5.26 -24.41 23.67
C LEU A 138 -6.12 -24.48 24.93
N SER A 139 -6.95 -23.45 25.17
CA SER A 139 -7.95 -23.43 26.24
C SER A 139 -9.28 -24.06 25.80
N GLY A 140 -9.39 -24.56 24.57
CA GLY A 140 -10.61 -25.15 24.01
C GLY A 140 -11.69 -24.13 23.65
N LEU A 141 -11.34 -22.85 23.53
CA LEU A 141 -12.25 -21.75 23.21
C LEU A 141 -12.17 -21.38 21.73
N GLU A 142 -13.23 -20.79 21.21
CA GLU A 142 -13.24 -20.16 19.89
C GLU A 142 -12.58 -18.78 19.94
N ALA A 143 -11.89 -18.40 18.87
CA ALA A 143 -11.15 -17.15 18.79
C ALA A 143 -11.75 -16.20 17.75
N ASP A 144 -11.68 -14.89 18.01
CA ASP A 144 -12.12 -13.86 17.07
C ASP A 144 -11.08 -13.64 15.96
N LEU A 145 -11.26 -14.38 14.87
CA LEU A 145 -10.44 -14.26 13.66
C LEU A 145 -10.70 -12.94 12.93
N HIS A 146 -11.93 -12.45 12.95
CA HIS A 146 -12.36 -11.29 12.17
C HIS A 146 -11.57 -10.04 12.55
N ARG A 147 -11.41 -9.80 13.86
CA ARG A 147 -10.59 -8.69 14.37
C ARG A 147 -9.16 -8.73 13.84
N HIS A 148 -8.52 -9.89 13.85
CA HIS A 148 -7.14 -10.04 13.40
C HIS A 148 -7.00 -9.83 11.89
N LEU A 149 -7.96 -10.34 11.10
CA LEU A 149 -7.97 -10.16 9.65
C LEU A 149 -8.20 -8.70 9.27
N GLN A 150 -9.11 -8.00 9.94
CA GLN A 150 -9.36 -6.57 9.70
C GLN A 150 -8.11 -5.72 9.98
N GLU A 151 -7.43 -5.95 11.11
CA GLU A 151 -6.20 -5.24 11.44
C GLU A 151 -5.09 -5.51 10.40
N LEU A 152 -4.93 -6.77 9.99
CA LEU A 152 -3.97 -7.16 8.95
C LEU A 152 -4.27 -6.48 7.60
N GLN A 153 -5.55 -6.38 7.21
CA GLN A 153 -5.96 -5.64 6.01
C GLN A 153 -5.59 -4.15 6.10
N GLN A 154 -5.83 -3.52 7.26
CA GLN A 154 -5.47 -2.12 7.49
C GLN A 154 -3.95 -1.89 7.44
N LEU A 155 -3.18 -2.78 8.07
CA LEU A 155 -1.72 -2.72 8.02
C LEU A 155 -1.21 -2.89 6.58
N LYS A 156 -1.79 -3.81 5.82
CA LYS A 156 -1.44 -4.01 4.40
C LYS A 156 -1.80 -2.81 3.54
N ALA A 157 -2.97 -2.19 3.75
CA ALA A 157 -3.36 -0.99 3.03
C ALA A 157 -2.43 0.20 3.36
N ARG A 158 -2.04 0.35 4.63
CA ARG A 158 -1.21 1.46 5.09
C ARG A 158 0.25 1.33 4.72
N TYR A 159 0.81 0.12 4.83
CA TYR A 159 2.23 -0.14 4.64
C TYR A 159 2.52 -0.91 3.36
N GLY A 160 1.54 -1.29 2.56
CA GLY A 160 1.74 -1.91 1.25
C GLY A 160 2.44 -0.97 0.26
N LEU A 161 2.84 -1.51 -0.89
CA LEU A 161 3.28 -0.68 -1.99
C LEU A 161 2.06 0.00 -2.63
N GLY A 162 2.16 1.32 -2.87
CA GLY A 162 1.15 2.04 -3.63
C GLY A 162 1.02 1.51 -5.07
N PRO A 163 -0.11 1.77 -5.76
CA PRO A 163 -0.44 1.14 -7.04
C PRO A 163 0.65 1.32 -8.10
N SER A 164 1.20 2.53 -8.25
CA SER A 164 2.26 2.80 -9.23
C SER A 164 3.55 2.04 -8.93
N THR A 165 4.01 2.04 -7.67
CA THR A 165 5.20 1.28 -7.27
C THR A 165 4.97 -0.22 -7.45
N LEU A 166 3.79 -0.71 -7.07
CA LEU A 166 3.42 -2.12 -7.21
C LEU A 166 3.43 -2.56 -8.68
N SER A 167 2.90 -1.75 -9.60
CA SER A 167 2.95 -2.04 -11.04
C SER A 167 4.38 -2.16 -11.56
N ILE A 168 5.29 -1.27 -11.11
CA ILE A 168 6.71 -1.34 -11.50
C ILE A 168 7.37 -2.59 -10.91
N VAL A 169 7.08 -2.93 -9.65
CA VAL A 169 7.60 -4.13 -8.99
C VAL A 169 7.12 -5.41 -9.69
N LYS A 170 5.83 -5.53 -10.01
CA LYS A 170 5.29 -6.67 -10.78
C LYS A 170 5.98 -6.80 -12.14
N ALA A 171 6.16 -5.69 -12.84
CA ALA A 171 6.88 -5.67 -14.11
C ALA A 171 8.37 -6.07 -13.96
N ALA A 172 9.00 -5.75 -12.83
CA ALA A 172 10.36 -6.20 -12.51
C ALA A 172 10.39 -7.71 -12.24
N GLU A 173 9.45 -8.24 -11.45
CA GLU A 173 9.31 -9.67 -11.16
C GLU A 173 9.11 -10.51 -12.43
N GLU A 174 8.21 -10.09 -13.33
CA GLU A 174 7.98 -10.74 -14.63
C GLU A 174 9.24 -10.80 -15.51
N ARG A 175 10.16 -9.84 -15.33
CA ARG A 175 11.42 -9.74 -16.07
C ARG A 175 12.60 -10.37 -15.32
N GLY A 176 12.37 -10.97 -14.16
CA GLY A 176 13.43 -11.52 -13.32
C GLY A 176 14.39 -10.46 -12.77
N ILE A 177 13.95 -9.20 -12.69
CA ILE A 177 14.73 -8.09 -12.13
C ILE A 177 14.58 -8.15 -10.60
N PRO A 178 15.68 -8.35 -9.84
CA PRO A 178 15.60 -8.40 -8.40
C PRO A 178 15.28 -7.02 -7.83
N TRP A 179 14.51 -6.99 -6.76
CA TRP A 179 14.12 -5.75 -6.10
C TRP A 179 14.19 -5.90 -4.58
N LEU A 180 14.35 -4.76 -3.89
CA LEU A 180 14.39 -4.70 -2.44
C LEU A 180 13.60 -3.48 -1.97
N ARG A 181 12.67 -3.69 -1.05
CA ARG A 181 11.99 -2.58 -0.38
C ARG A 181 12.94 -1.84 0.54
N LEU A 182 12.96 -0.50 0.49
CA LEU A 182 13.88 0.32 1.26
C LEU A 182 13.26 0.91 2.53
N ASP A 183 11.96 1.24 2.52
CA ASP A 183 11.30 1.91 3.63
C ASP A 183 9.80 1.58 3.75
N ARG A 184 9.11 2.29 4.65
CA ARG A 184 7.65 2.23 4.84
C ARG A 184 6.86 3.09 3.86
N HIS A 185 7.51 3.88 3.01
CA HIS A 185 6.91 4.91 2.15
C HIS A 185 6.97 4.55 0.65
N SER A 186 6.91 3.25 0.33
CA SER A 186 6.96 2.73 -1.04
C SER A 186 8.24 3.06 -1.82
N SER A 187 9.38 3.25 -1.13
CA SER A 187 10.68 3.31 -1.79
C SER A 187 11.20 1.90 -2.06
N VAL A 188 11.65 1.67 -3.29
CA VAL A 188 12.14 0.38 -3.77
C VAL A 188 13.48 0.58 -4.48
N GLN A 189 14.39 -0.36 -4.27
CA GLN A 189 15.58 -0.56 -5.07
C GLN A 189 15.31 -1.64 -6.12
N LEU A 190 15.66 -1.38 -7.37
CA LEU A 190 15.75 -2.35 -8.45
C LEU A 190 17.23 -2.65 -8.72
N GLU A 191 17.53 -3.91 -9.04
CA GLU A 191 18.88 -4.42 -9.32
C GLU A 191 19.91 -4.17 -8.19
N TYR A 192 21.16 -4.56 -8.45
CA TYR A 192 22.30 -4.44 -7.54
C TYR A 192 23.51 -3.80 -8.22
N GLY A 193 24.48 -3.36 -7.42
CA GLY A 193 25.76 -2.86 -7.91
C GLY A 193 25.61 -1.67 -8.87
N LYS A 194 26.35 -1.72 -10.00
CA LYS A 194 26.36 -0.64 -11.00
C LYS A 194 25.02 -0.39 -11.69
N ASN A 195 24.11 -1.37 -11.70
CA ASN A 195 22.80 -1.24 -12.32
C ASN A 195 21.70 -0.82 -11.35
N ARG A 196 22.04 -0.66 -10.06
CA ARG A 196 21.08 -0.29 -9.01
C ARG A 196 20.30 0.98 -9.39
N GLN A 197 18.97 0.90 -9.34
CA GLN A 197 18.08 2.06 -9.47
C GLN A 197 17.19 2.18 -8.23
N MET A 198 16.97 3.40 -7.75
CA MET A 198 16.00 3.67 -6.69
C MET A 198 14.76 4.32 -7.29
N ILE A 199 13.59 3.87 -6.84
CA ILE A 199 12.31 4.40 -7.24
C ILE A 199 11.43 4.69 -6.02
N ARG A 200 10.57 5.70 -6.14
CA ARG A 200 9.46 5.94 -5.22
C ARG A 200 8.28 6.43 -6.03
N ALA A 201 7.16 5.70 -5.99
CA ALA A 201 6.09 5.85 -6.98
C ALA A 201 6.68 5.79 -8.40
N THR A 202 6.50 6.83 -9.22
CA THR A 202 7.05 6.94 -10.58
C THR A 202 8.32 7.79 -10.67
N ILE A 203 8.83 8.29 -9.53
CA ILE A 203 10.08 9.06 -9.47
C ILE A 203 11.25 8.08 -9.49
N THR A 204 12.21 8.31 -10.39
CA THR A 204 13.40 7.47 -10.57
C THR A 204 14.67 8.30 -10.47
N GLY A 205 15.84 7.64 -10.46
CA GLY A 205 17.13 8.33 -10.58
C GLY A 205 17.33 9.13 -11.88
N ARG A 206 16.44 8.97 -12.88
CA ARG A 206 16.43 9.75 -14.13
C ARG A 206 15.48 10.95 -14.08
N THR A 207 14.65 11.05 -13.05
CA THR A 207 13.78 12.21 -12.86
C THR A 207 14.64 13.38 -12.39
N SER A 208 14.79 14.42 -13.22
CA SER A 208 15.63 15.56 -12.87
C SER A 208 15.06 16.32 -11.67
N PHE A 209 15.93 16.75 -10.77
CA PHE A 209 15.55 17.56 -9.60
C PHE A 209 14.83 18.84 -10.04
N THR A 210 15.38 19.56 -11.02
CA THR A 210 14.77 20.76 -11.58
C THR A 210 13.40 20.48 -12.20
N GLY A 211 13.25 19.34 -12.90
CA GLY A 211 11.96 18.95 -13.49
C GLY A 211 10.88 18.75 -12.43
N ILE A 212 11.21 18.13 -11.30
CA ILE A 212 10.27 17.99 -10.17
C ILE A 212 9.82 19.36 -9.68
N HIS A 213 10.76 20.28 -9.43
CA HIS A 213 10.44 21.64 -8.97
C HIS A 213 9.65 22.48 -9.96
N ILE A 214 9.84 22.26 -11.27
CA ILE A 214 9.02 22.89 -12.30
C ILE A 214 7.59 22.35 -12.18
N THR A 215 7.42 21.02 -12.16
CA THR A 215 6.10 20.37 -12.15
C THR A 215 5.32 20.56 -10.85
N ASP A 216 6.00 20.84 -9.74
CA ASP A 216 5.36 21.14 -8.45
C ASP A 216 4.69 22.52 -8.44
N SER A 217 5.14 23.44 -9.31
CA SER A 217 4.54 24.76 -9.48
C SER A 217 3.71 24.82 -10.76
N LYS A 218 2.39 24.99 -10.59
CA LYS A 218 1.45 25.14 -11.71
C LYS A 218 1.80 26.33 -12.61
N GLU A 219 2.20 27.46 -12.00
CA GLU A 219 2.60 28.68 -12.71
C GLU A 219 3.87 28.47 -13.54
N ARG A 220 4.95 27.94 -12.95
CA ARG A 220 6.20 27.70 -13.70
C ARG A 220 6.00 26.72 -14.85
N THR A 221 5.22 25.66 -14.60
CA THR A 221 4.88 24.69 -15.65
C THR A 221 4.12 25.37 -16.78
N LYS A 222 3.08 26.16 -16.46
CA LYS A 222 2.29 26.91 -17.44
C LYS A 222 3.15 27.83 -18.30
N ASN A 223 4.03 28.61 -17.67
CA ASN A 223 4.88 29.57 -18.38
C ASN A 223 5.82 28.88 -19.37
N ILE A 224 6.48 27.79 -18.96
CA ILE A 224 7.37 27.02 -19.85
C ILE A 224 6.60 26.43 -21.04
N LEU A 225 5.38 25.92 -20.82
CA LEU A 225 4.54 25.40 -21.90
C LEU A 225 4.12 26.52 -22.85
N CYS A 226 3.69 27.66 -22.32
CA CYS A 226 3.30 28.84 -23.10
C CYS A 226 4.45 29.38 -23.96
N GLU A 227 5.64 29.53 -23.37
CA GLU A 227 6.87 29.97 -24.08
C GLU A 227 7.27 28.99 -25.20
N ALA A 228 6.98 27.71 -25.03
CA ALA A 228 7.17 26.68 -26.06
C ALA A 228 6.06 26.66 -27.13
N GLY A 229 5.07 27.55 -27.06
CA GLY A 229 3.94 27.61 -27.98
C GLY A 229 2.88 26.53 -27.76
N ILE A 230 2.90 25.85 -26.61
CA ILE A 230 1.89 24.86 -26.25
C ILE A 230 0.66 25.61 -25.69
N PRO A 231 -0.55 25.33 -26.19
CA PRO A 231 -1.77 25.96 -25.68
C PRO A 231 -1.96 25.69 -24.19
N VAL A 232 -2.13 26.77 -23.40
CA VAL A 232 -2.46 26.73 -21.98
C VAL A 232 -3.63 27.68 -21.71
N PRO A 233 -4.45 27.43 -20.66
CA PRO A 233 -5.52 28.37 -20.30
C PRO A 233 -4.97 29.76 -20.03
N GLN A 234 -5.61 30.80 -20.59
CA GLN A 234 -5.22 32.19 -20.31
C GLN A 234 -5.53 32.55 -18.85
N GLY A 235 -4.84 33.56 -18.34
CA GLY A 235 -5.01 34.05 -16.96
C GLY A 235 -3.70 34.13 -16.19
N GLY A 236 -3.79 34.55 -14.92
CA GLY A 236 -2.65 34.92 -14.10
C GLY A 236 -2.78 34.52 -12.64
N THR A 237 -1.91 35.10 -11.80
CA THR A 237 -1.90 34.89 -10.35
C THR A 237 -2.25 36.18 -9.62
N CYS A 238 -3.00 36.06 -8.53
CA CYS A 238 -3.32 37.15 -7.62
C CYS A 238 -3.19 36.71 -6.16
N THR A 239 -2.89 37.68 -5.31
CA THR A 239 -2.75 37.54 -3.87
C THR A 239 -3.79 38.37 -3.12
N THR A 240 -4.37 39.38 -3.77
CA THR A 240 -5.41 40.27 -3.24
C THR A 240 -6.67 40.26 -4.09
N LEU A 241 -7.77 40.77 -3.53
CA LEU A 241 -9.05 40.88 -4.23
C LEU A 241 -8.99 41.96 -5.32
N GLU A 242 -8.22 43.01 -5.10
CA GLU A 242 -7.98 44.08 -6.07
C GLU A 242 -7.23 43.55 -7.29
N GLU A 243 -6.20 42.72 -7.08
CA GLU A 243 -5.48 42.04 -8.16
C GLU A 243 -6.39 41.08 -8.92
N LEU A 244 -7.28 40.36 -8.22
CA LEU A 244 -8.30 39.53 -8.88
C LEU A 244 -9.18 40.36 -9.80
N LYS A 245 -9.69 41.51 -9.33
CA LYS A 245 -10.58 42.39 -10.11
C LYS A 245 -9.91 42.88 -11.39
N ILE A 246 -8.64 43.27 -11.30
CA ILE A 246 -7.85 43.68 -12.46
C ILE A 246 -7.67 42.51 -13.44
N LEU A 247 -7.37 41.31 -12.94
CA LEU A 247 -7.18 40.14 -13.81
C LEU A 247 -8.46 39.76 -14.56
N ILE A 248 -9.62 39.79 -13.90
CA ILE A 248 -10.88 39.39 -14.53
C ILE A 248 -11.42 40.42 -15.53
N GLU A 249 -10.97 41.69 -15.47
CA GLU A 249 -11.35 42.72 -16.45
C GLU A 249 -10.86 42.37 -17.86
N ASP A 250 -9.71 41.70 -17.97
CA ASP A 250 -9.09 41.30 -19.23
C ASP A 250 -9.43 39.85 -19.64
N MET A 251 -10.40 39.21 -18.96
CA MET A 251 -10.74 37.80 -19.17
C MET A 251 -12.23 37.59 -19.41
N ASP A 252 -12.56 36.69 -20.33
CA ASP A 252 -13.93 36.25 -20.55
C ASP A 252 -14.34 35.13 -19.57
N TYR A 253 -15.59 35.21 -19.11
CA TYR A 253 -16.24 34.13 -18.37
C TYR A 253 -16.64 32.97 -19.30
N PRO A 254 -16.71 31.72 -18.80
CA PRO A 254 -16.48 31.32 -17.41
C PRO A 254 -15.01 31.18 -17.02
N LEU A 255 -14.76 31.25 -15.70
CA LEU A 255 -13.43 31.19 -15.10
C LEU A 255 -13.26 29.97 -14.16
N VAL A 256 -12.00 29.66 -13.87
CA VAL A 256 -11.54 28.72 -12.86
C VAL A 256 -10.65 29.48 -11.88
N ILE A 257 -10.93 29.36 -10.58
CA ILE A 257 -10.12 29.92 -9.51
C ILE A 257 -9.62 28.78 -8.63
N LYS A 258 -8.30 28.72 -8.41
CA LYS A 258 -7.66 27.63 -7.66
C LYS A 258 -6.42 28.10 -6.91
N PRO A 259 -6.08 27.49 -5.76
CA PRO A 259 -4.82 27.75 -5.07
C PRO A 259 -3.61 27.26 -5.90
N LEU A 260 -2.50 28.02 -5.83
CA LEU A 260 -1.24 27.69 -6.51
C LEU A 260 -0.70 26.33 -6.08
N ASP A 261 -0.61 26.09 -4.76
CA ASP A 261 0.15 24.97 -4.17
C ASP A 261 -0.71 23.88 -3.51
N ALA A 262 -2.01 23.80 -3.83
CA ALA A 262 -2.87 22.71 -3.34
C ALA A 262 -3.00 21.56 -4.33
N ASN A 263 -3.25 20.36 -3.78
CA ASN A 263 -3.37 19.09 -4.50
C ASN A 263 -4.78 18.50 -4.39
N HIS A 264 -5.07 17.48 -5.20
CA HIS A 264 -6.33 16.70 -5.18
C HIS A 264 -7.61 17.50 -5.41
N GLY A 265 -7.52 18.69 -6.03
CA GLY A 265 -8.69 19.55 -6.28
C GLY A 265 -9.13 20.38 -5.08
N ASN A 266 -8.37 20.36 -3.97
CA ASN A 266 -8.69 21.17 -2.80
C ASN A 266 -8.64 22.66 -3.13
N GLY A 267 -9.70 23.40 -2.76
CA GLY A 267 -9.81 24.83 -3.00
C GLY A 267 -10.09 25.22 -4.46
N VAL A 268 -10.35 24.26 -5.35
CA VAL A 268 -10.65 24.55 -6.77
C VAL A 268 -12.13 24.89 -6.93
N CYS A 269 -12.39 26.04 -7.54
CA CYS A 269 -13.72 26.47 -7.98
C CYS A 269 -13.72 26.58 -9.51
N ILE A 270 -14.71 25.95 -10.15
CA ILE A 270 -14.84 25.88 -11.61
C ILE A 270 -16.15 26.50 -12.07
N ASN A 271 -16.24 26.82 -13.35
CA ASN A 271 -17.44 27.37 -13.99
C ASN A 271 -17.98 28.62 -13.29
N ILE A 272 -17.07 29.52 -12.91
CA ILE A 272 -17.40 30.81 -12.31
C ILE A 272 -17.89 31.71 -13.44
N THR A 273 -19.10 32.27 -13.33
CA THR A 273 -19.75 33.00 -14.44
C THR A 273 -19.90 34.50 -14.22
N ASP A 274 -19.59 34.99 -13.03
CA ASP A 274 -19.71 36.40 -12.67
C ASP A 274 -18.72 36.81 -11.58
N SER A 275 -18.58 38.13 -11.39
CA SER A 275 -17.62 38.71 -10.46
C SER A 275 -17.92 38.38 -9.00
N ALA A 276 -19.19 38.25 -8.60
CA ALA A 276 -19.53 37.95 -7.21
C ALA A 276 -19.15 36.51 -6.85
N ALA A 277 -19.40 35.57 -7.78
CA ALA A 277 -18.92 34.20 -7.69
C ALA A 277 -17.39 34.13 -7.68
N ALA A 278 -16.70 34.97 -8.45
CA ALA A 278 -15.24 35.05 -8.44
C ALA A 278 -14.68 35.48 -7.08
N GLU A 279 -15.27 36.49 -6.42
CA GLU A 279 -14.86 36.92 -5.08
C GLU A 279 -15.03 35.80 -4.03
N LEU A 280 -16.17 35.09 -4.07
CA LEU A 280 -16.41 33.95 -3.18
C LEU A 280 -15.41 32.82 -3.41
N ALA A 281 -15.15 32.49 -4.67
CA ALA A 281 -14.18 31.47 -5.05
C ALA A 281 -12.75 31.84 -4.64
N PHE A 282 -12.38 33.12 -4.75
CA PHE A 282 -11.09 33.62 -4.28
C PHE A 282 -10.93 33.44 -2.76
N HIS A 283 -11.92 33.85 -1.97
CA HIS A 283 -11.87 33.66 -0.51
C HIS A 283 -11.78 32.18 -0.13
N HIS A 284 -12.52 31.31 -0.81
CA HIS A 284 -12.42 29.87 -0.61
C HIS A 284 -11.02 29.35 -0.92
N ALA A 285 -10.46 29.69 -2.09
CA ALA A 285 -9.13 29.28 -2.49
C ALA A 285 -8.04 29.82 -1.55
N LYS A 286 -8.21 31.03 -1.02
CA LYS A 286 -7.30 31.68 -0.05
C LYS A 286 -7.16 30.92 1.26
N THR A 287 -8.15 30.09 1.63
CA THR A 287 -8.04 29.20 2.80
C THR A 287 -6.98 28.10 2.62
N PHE A 288 -6.55 27.83 1.37
CA PHE A 288 -5.59 26.78 1.03
C PHE A 288 -4.21 27.31 0.61
N SER A 289 -4.12 28.53 0.07
CA SER A 289 -2.85 29.13 -0.37
C SER A 289 -2.93 30.65 -0.38
N ASP A 290 -1.81 31.30 -0.12
CA ASP A 290 -1.70 32.76 -0.22
C ASP A 290 -1.71 33.25 -1.67
N THR A 291 -1.36 32.40 -2.64
CA THR A 291 -1.34 32.77 -4.06
C THR A 291 -2.40 31.99 -4.81
N ILE A 292 -3.25 32.72 -5.53
CA ILE A 292 -4.41 32.18 -6.23
C ILE A 292 -4.17 32.30 -7.74
N ILE A 293 -4.52 31.25 -8.47
CA ILE A 293 -4.53 31.23 -9.92
C ILE A 293 -5.94 31.49 -10.41
N VAL A 294 -6.06 32.38 -11.40
CA VAL A 294 -7.28 32.65 -12.15
C VAL A 294 -7.03 32.25 -13.59
N GLU A 295 -7.88 31.37 -14.13
CA GLU A 295 -7.74 30.82 -15.48
C GLU A 295 -9.07 30.83 -16.23
N THR A 296 -9.04 30.92 -17.55
CA THR A 296 -10.23 30.69 -18.38
C THR A 296 -10.72 29.25 -18.22
N TYR A 297 -12.02 29.06 -18.05
CA TYR A 297 -12.63 27.75 -18.07
C TYR A 297 -12.65 27.20 -19.49
N ILE A 298 -12.12 25.99 -19.66
CA ILE A 298 -12.11 25.29 -20.95
C ILE A 298 -13.14 24.17 -20.91
N GLU A 299 -14.13 24.25 -21.78
CA GLU A 299 -15.10 23.18 -22.00
C GLU A 299 -14.51 22.11 -22.93
N GLY A 300 -14.65 20.84 -22.56
CA GLY A 300 -14.18 19.72 -23.37
C GLY A 300 -13.97 18.44 -22.57
N GLU A 301 -13.40 17.44 -23.25
CA GLU A 301 -13.06 16.14 -22.66
C GLU A 301 -11.70 16.20 -21.93
N ASP A 302 -11.62 15.64 -20.72
CA ASP A 302 -10.36 15.54 -19.94
C ASP A 302 -9.64 14.22 -20.25
N PHE A 303 -8.45 14.32 -20.83
CA PHE A 303 -7.58 13.18 -21.11
C PHE A 303 -6.32 13.18 -20.25
N ARG A 304 -6.03 12.04 -19.63
CA ARG A 304 -4.74 11.79 -18.97
C ARG A 304 -3.80 11.05 -19.91
N LEU A 305 -2.70 11.70 -20.25
CA LEU A 305 -1.67 11.16 -21.15
C LEU A 305 -0.46 10.68 -20.35
N LEU A 306 0.00 9.46 -20.60
CA LEU A 306 1.23 8.91 -20.03
C LEU A 306 2.34 8.92 -21.07
N VAL A 307 3.37 9.73 -20.84
CA VAL A 307 4.55 9.82 -21.72
C VAL A 307 5.74 9.15 -21.03
N ILE A 308 6.40 8.23 -21.73
CA ILE A 308 7.58 7.50 -21.25
C ILE A 308 8.69 7.64 -22.30
N ASN A 309 9.87 8.11 -21.89
CA ASN A 309 11.03 8.33 -22.78
C ASN A 309 10.67 9.15 -24.03
N GLY A 310 9.86 10.20 -23.87
CA GLY A 310 9.43 11.08 -24.96
C GLY A 310 8.38 10.48 -25.90
N LYS A 311 7.82 9.30 -25.59
CA LYS A 311 6.76 8.66 -26.38
C LYS A 311 5.47 8.55 -25.59
N LEU A 312 4.35 8.90 -26.22
CA LEU A 312 3.02 8.66 -25.66
C LEU A 312 2.78 7.15 -25.57
N SER A 313 2.64 6.65 -24.34
CA SER A 313 2.48 5.22 -24.05
C SER A 313 1.03 4.83 -23.79
N ALA A 314 0.23 5.73 -23.23
CA ALA A 314 -1.18 5.50 -22.95
C ALA A 314 -1.95 6.82 -22.85
N ALA A 315 -3.25 6.76 -23.10
CA ALA A 315 -4.21 7.84 -22.87
C ALA A 315 -5.44 7.27 -22.16
N ALA A 316 -5.99 8.01 -21.20
CA ALA A 316 -7.22 7.65 -20.51
C ALA A 316 -8.19 8.82 -20.53
N HIS A 317 -9.41 8.59 -21.00
CA HIS A 317 -10.51 9.55 -20.89
C HIS A 317 -11.04 9.55 -19.45
N ARG A 318 -11.11 10.72 -18.82
CA ARG A 318 -11.59 10.87 -17.45
C ARG A 318 -13.04 11.30 -17.46
N LEU A 319 -13.92 10.35 -17.09
CA LEU A 319 -15.33 10.63 -16.88
C LEU A 319 -15.53 11.19 -15.47
N PRO A 320 -16.34 12.26 -15.30
CA PRO A 320 -16.83 12.66 -13.99
C PRO A 320 -17.56 11.49 -13.31
N GLY A 321 -17.54 11.48 -11.97
CA GLY A 321 -18.30 10.51 -11.19
C GLY A 321 -19.77 10.58 -11.56
N HIS A 322 -20.34 9.47 -12.03
CA HIS A 322 -21.74 9.35 -12.43
C HIS A 322 -22.25 7.96 -12.08
N VAL A 323 -23.56 7.84 -11.93
CA VAL A 323 -24.27 6.57 -11.83
C VAL A 323 -25.18 6.40 -13.03
N THR A 324 -25.41 5.16 -13.45
CA THR A 324 -26.43 4.84 -14.46
C THR A 324 -27.66 4.33 -13.73
N GLY A 325 -28.78 5.05 -13.85
CA GLY A 325 -30.02 4.65 -13.20
C GLY A 325 -30.55 3.34 -13.78
N ASP A 326 -30.88 2.39 -12.91
CA ASP A 326 -31.53 1.12 -13.27
C ASP A 326 -33.07 1.19 -13.18
N GLY A 327 -33.59 2.37 -12.82
CA GLY A 327 -35.02 2.65 -12.65
C GLY A 327 -35.62 2.10 -11.34
N ARG A 328 -34.80 1.56 -10.43
CA ARG A 328 -35.26 0.96 -9.17
C ARG A 328 -34.49 1.45 -7.95
N SER A 329 -33.18 1.52 -8.05
CA SER A 329 -32.28 1.89 -6.95
C SER A 329 -32.13 3.41 -6.83
N THR A 330 -31.97 3.87 -5.60
CA THR A 330 -31.56 5.23 -5.26
C THR A 330 -30.11 5.49 -5.64
N VAL A 331 -29.69 6.75 -5.72
CA VAL A 331 -28.28 7.10 -6.02
C VAL A 331 -27.32 6.49 -4.99
N THR A 332 -27.69 6.47 -3.70
CA THR A 332 -26.86 5.85 -2.65
C THR A 332 -26.69 4.36 -2.91
N GLU A 333 -27.78 3.64 -3.21
CA GLU A 333 -27.75 2.21 -3.53
C GLU A 333 -27.01 1.89 -4.84
N LEU A 334 -26.91 2.84 -5.77
CA LEU A 334 -26.12 2.70 -7.00
C LEU A 334 -24.62 2.97 -6.78
N VAL A 335 -24.25 3.60 -5.66
CA VAL A 335 -22.86 3.91 -5.30
C VAL A 335 -22.26 2.83 -4.37
N GLU A 336 -23.08 2.18 -3.54
CA GLU A 336 -22.70 1.07 -2.65
C GLU A 336 -22.44 -0.26 -3.39
#